data_AF-A0AAE1H0R0-F1
#
_entry.id   AF-A0AAE1H0R0-F1
#
_cell.length_a   1.000
_cell.length_b   1.000
_cell.length_c   1.000
_cell.angle_alpha   90.00
_cell.angle_beta   90.00
_cell.angle_gamma   90.00
#
_symmetry.space_group_name_H-M   'P 1'
#
loop_
_entity.id
_entity.type
_entity.pdbx_description
1 polymer ?
#
loop_
_entity_poly.entity_id
_entity_poly.type
_entity_poly.pdbx_seq_one_letter_code
_entity_poly.pdbx_strand_id
1 'polypeptide(L)'
;MNFLLFQWLKVLGLLAVVGIGECGKVVRVPFKNCYIDHESPETIYNFTMPDLWGKRNISLSDYEGKQEQGANATEIWNGIKYVRPGHGFEPNFQLFAKIEANGETEAPLYTYLKKMCPSTRDGHGETKNLHYFPLKSTDLRWNFEKFLIDRSGRPWRRFDPTFNPMDMISHVTELLAAPPIAPGRRPLQDCTF
;
A
#
# COMPACT_ATOMS: atom_id res chain seq x y z
N MET A 1 22.09 -6.55 0.94
CA MET A 1 21.49 -5.72 2.01
C MET A 1 20.11 -5.34 1.50
N ASN A 2 19.05 -5.98 1.99
CA ASN A 2 17.71 -5.89 1.40
C ASN A 2 16.97 -4.71 2.04
N PHE A 3 16.74 -3.65 1.27
CA PHE A 3 15.83 -2.58 1.64
C PHE A 3 14.48 -2.83 0.96
N LEU A 4 13.40 -2.81 1.74
CA LEU A 4 12.03 -2.78 1.26
C LEU A 4 11.67 -1.34 0.91
N LEU A 5 11.53 -1.05 -0.38
CA LEU A 5 11.19 0.27 -0.89
C LEU A 5 10.35 0.12 -2.17
N PHE A 6 9.10 0.61 -2.17
CA PHE A 6 8.21 0.57 -3.34
C PHE A 6 8.00 2.00 -3.87
N GLN A 7 8.49 2.30 -5.08
CA GLN A 7 8.11 3.52 -5.78
C GLN A 7 8.23 3.41 -7.31
N TRP A 8 7.28 4.04 -8.01
CA TRP A 8 7.31 4.27 -9.46
C TRP A 8 6.62 5.58 -9.84
N LEU A 9 7.20 6.33 -10.80
CA LEU A 9 6.56 6.65 -12.09
C LEU A 9 7.58 7.19 -13.12
N LYS A 10 7.44 6.80 -14.39
CA LYS A 10 8.14 7.32 -15.58
C LYS A 10 7.24 8.30 -16.35
N VAL A 11 7.82 9.31 -17.00
CA VAL A 11 7.19 10.16 -18.03
C VAL A 11 7.64 9.68 -19.42
N LEU A 12 6.74 9.67 -20.40
CA LEU A 12 7.03 9.37 -21.81
C LEU A 12 6.32 10.40 -22.69
N GLY A 13 7.05 11.00 -23.62
CA GLY A 13 6.49 11.71 -24.78
C GLY A 13 6.79 10.94 -26.06
N LEU A 14 5.87 10.97 -27.03
CA LEU A 14 6.20 10.91 -28.45
C LEU A 14 4.99 11.33 -29.31
N LEU A 15 5.25 12.14 -30.32
CA LEU A 15 4.34 12.52 -31.41
C LEU A 15 4.48 11.50 -32.54
N ALA A 16 3.38 11.04 -33.15
CA ALA A 16 3.42 10.35 -34.44
C ALA A 16 2.16 10.67 -35.26
N VAL A 17 2.39 11.08 -36.51
CA VAL A 17 1.39 11.23 -37.58
C VAL A 17 1.49 9.99 -38.49
N VAL A 18 0.38 9.61 -39.14
CA VAL A 18 0.24 9.10 -40.53
C VAL A 18 -0.87 8.04 -40.62
N GLY A 19 -1.70 8.14 -41.67
CA GLY A 19 -2.16 6.95 -42.41
C GLY A 19 -3.66 6.85 -42.66
N ILE A 20 -4.03 6.89 -43.94
CA ILE A 20 -5.38 6.92 -44.51
C ILE A 20 -5.88 5.49 -44.75
N GLY A 21 -7.13 5.21 -44.35
CA GLY A 21 -8.07 4.25 -44.98
C GLY A 21 -7.84 2.74 -44.86
N GLU A 22 -8.77 2.04 -44.19
CA GLU A 22 -9.18 0.66 -44.55
C GLU A 22 -10.54 0.27 -43.94
N CYS A 23 -11.35 -0.42 -44.75
CA CYS A 23 -12.71 -0.85 -44.47
C CYS A 23 -12.77 -1.99 -43.42
N GLY A 24 -13.71 -1.92 -42.49
CA GLY A 24 -14.09 -3.05 -41.60
C GLY A 24 -13.26 -3.26 -40.33
N LYS A 25 -12.53 -2.26 -39.82
CA LYS A 25 -11.81 -2.38 -38.54
C LYS A 25 -12.74 -2.07 -37.35
N VAL A 26 -12.88 -3.01 -36.42
CA VAL A 26 -13.49 -2.73 -35.11
C VAL A 26 -12.69 -1.60 -34.46
N VAL A 27 -13.31 -0.43 -34.33
CA VAL A 27 -12.68 0.74 -33.70
C VAL A 27 -12.54 0.45 -32.22
N ARG A 28 -11.33 0.07 -31.80
CA ARG A 28 -10.97 -0.05 -30.39
C ARG A 28 -10.68 1.35 -29.87
N VAL A 29 -11.58 1.89 -29.07
CA VAL A 29 -11.29 3.10 -28.27
C VAL A 29 -10.56 2.69 -27.00
N PRO A 30 -9.53 3.43 -26.57
CA PRO A 30 -8.69 3.05 -25.43
C PRO A 30 -9.46 3.03 -24.10
N PHE A 31 -10.53 3.84 -24.01
CA PHE A 31 -11.45 3.87 -22.89
C PHE A 31 -12.78 4.49 -23.34
N LYS A 32 -13.83 4.25 -22.54
CA LYS A 32 -15.07 4.99 -22.57
C LYS A 32 -15.35 5.50 -21.16
N ASN A 33 -15.82 6.74 -21.06
CA ASN A 33 -16.30 7.24 -19.79
C ASN A 33 -17.61 6.55 -19.44
N CYS A 34 -17.76 6.17 -18.17
CA CYS A 34 -19.04 5.73 -17.64
C CYS A 34 -19.98 6.94 -17.50
N TYR A 35 -21.28 6.71 -17.65
CA TYR A 35 -22.28 7.70 -17.28
C TYR A 35 -22.43 7.67 -15.76
N ILE A 36 -22.38 8.84 -15.13
CA ILE A 36 -22.72 8.99 -13.72
C ILE A 36 -24.17 9.41 -13.68
N ASP A 37 -25.03 8.48 -13.29
CA ASP A 37 -26.41 8.81 -12.95
C ASP A 37 -26.43 9.38 -11.53
N HIS A 38 -26.72 10.68 -11.42
CA HIS A 38 -26.78 11.37 -10.13
C HIS A 38 -28.13 11.18 -9.41
N GLU A 39 -29.13 10.60 -10.09
CA GLU A 39 -30.47 10.36 -9.54
C GLU A 39 -30.62 8.95 -8.98
N SER A 40 -29.84 7.98 -9.49
CA SER A 40 -29.83 6.60 -8.97
C SER A 40 -29.00 6.48 -7.68
N PRO A 41 -29.56 5.94 -6.59
CA PRO A 41 -28.80 5.62 -5.38
C PRO A 41 -28.05 4.28 -5.50
N GLU A 42 -28.16 3.57 -6.62
CA GLU A 42 -27.55 2.25 -6.78
C GLU A 42 -26.03 2.34 -6.93
N THR A 43 -25.33 1.55 -6.14
CA THR A 43 -23.88 1.40 -6.24
C THR A 43 -23.53 -0.01 -6.68
N ILE A 44 -22.30 -0.21 -7.16
CA ILE A 44 -21.81 -1.56 -7.46
C ILE A 44 -21.88 -2.49 -6.23
N TYR A 45 -21.88 -1.94 -5.01
CA TYR A 45 -21.95 -2.68 -3.76
C TYR A 45 -23.33 -3.28 -3.45
N ASN A 46 -24.38 -2.86 -4.17
CA ASN A 46 -25.72 -3.44 -4.08
C ASN A 46 -25.83 -4.78 -4.83
N PHE A 47 -24.82 -5.15 -5.64
CA PHE A 47 -24.85 -6.35 -6.46
C PHE A 47 -24.10 -7.51 -5.80
N THR A 48 -24.51 -8.73 -6.17
CA THR A 48 -23.81 -9.97 -5.83
C THR A 48 -23.45 -10.71 -7.11
N MET A 49 -22.35 -11.46 -7.08
CA MET A 49 -21.92 -12.31 -8.19
C MET A 49 -21.52 -13.69 -7.68
N PRO A 50 -21.81 -14.78 -8.41
CA PRO A 50 -21.32 -16.10 -8.02
C PRO A 50 -19.78 -16.10 -8.04
N ASP A 51 -19.18 -16.81 -7.09
CA ASP A 51 -17.74 -17.05 -7.09
C ASP A 51 -17.32 -17.91 -8.30
N LEU A 52 -16.00 -17.98 -8.54
CA LEU A 52 -15.45 -18.70 -9.69
C LEU A 52 -15.85 -20.20 -9.72
N TRP A 53 -16.23 -20.77 -8.58
CA TRP A 53 -16.59 -22.18 -8.44
C TRP A 53 -18.11 -22.40 -8.36
N GLY A 54 -18.91 -21.34 -8.45
CA GLY A 54 -20.36 -21.38 -8.27
C GLY A 54 -20.80 -21.85 -6.87
N LYS A 55 -19.91 -21.80 -5.87
CA LYS A 55 -20.17 -22.35 -4.52
C LYS A 55 -20.88 -21.36 -3.61
N ARG A 56 -20.69 -20.06 -3.84
CA ARG A 56 -21.37 -18.99 -3.09
C ARG A 56 -21.54 -17.75 -3.95
N ASN A 57 -22.53 -16.94 -3.61
CA ASN A 57 -22.61 -15.56 -4.10
C ASN A 57 -21.76 -14.65 -3.22
N ILE A 58 -20.92 -13.87 -3.86
CA ILE A 58 -20.05 -12.87 -3.28
C ILE A 58 -20.78 -11.53 -3.34
N SER A 59 -20.93 -10.85 -2.20
CA SER A 59 -21.42 -9.48 -2.18
C SER A 59 -20.29 -8.54 -2.57
N LEU A 60 -20.53 -7.63 -3.51
CA LEU A 60 -19.51 -6.65 -3.87
C LEU A 60 -19.28 -5.63 -2.75
N SER A 61 -20.25 -5.44 -1.84
CA SER A 61 -20.04 -4.68 -0.61
C SER A 61 -18.88 -5.20 0.25
N ASP A 62 -18.57 -6.51 0.17
CA ASP A 62 -17.43 -7.09 0.90
C ASP A 62 -16.08 -6.53 0.41
N TYR A 63 -16.06 -5.82 -0.72
CA TYR A 63 -14.89 -5.32 -1.42
C TYR A 63 -14.73 -3.80 -1.24
N GLU A 64 -15.75 -3.12 -0.70
CA GLU A 64 -15.75 -1.68 -0.52
C GLU A 64 -14.56 -1.21 0.32
N GLY A 65 -13.77 -0.29 -0.22
CA GLY A 65 -12.61 0.30 0.46
C GLY A 65 -11.38 -0.61 0.64
N LYS A 66 -11.44 -1.90 0.28
CA LYS A 66 -10.34 -2.86 0.50
C LYS A 66 -9.32 -2.86 -0.64
N GLN A 67 -8.02 -2.88 -0.29
CA GLN A 67 -6.92 -2.80 -1.28
C GLN A 67 -6.10 -4.09 -1.44
N GLU A 68 -6.04 -4.97 -0.43
CA GLU A 68 -5.19 -6.19 -0.44
C GLU A 68 -6.03 -7.46 -0.24
N GLN A 69 -6.88 -7.75 -1.23
CA GLN A 69 -7.86 -8.83 -1.15
C GLN A 69 -7.31 -10.21 -1.51
N GLY A 70 -6.06 -10.30 -1.98
CA GLY A 70 -5.41 -11.58 -2.26
C GLY A 70 -5.53 -12.52 -1.05
N ALA A 71 -6.13 -13.68 -1.26
CA ALA A 71 -6.41 -14.66 -0.22
C ALA A 71 -5.14 -15.40 0.21
N ASN A 72 -4.17 -15.53 -0.69
CA ASN A 72 -2.91 -16.24 -0.45
C ASN A 72 -1.74 -15.56 -1.18
N ALA A 73 -0.52 -16.06 -0.90
CA ALA A 73 0.70 -15.53 -1.49
C ALA A 73 0.71 -15.59 -3.03
N THR A 74 0.09 -16.61 -3.63
CA THR A 74 0.02 -16.77 -5.09
C THR A 74 -0.80 -15.65 -5.73
N GLU A 75 -1.96 -15.33 -5.16
CA GLU A 75 -2.82 -14.26 -5.66
C GLU A 75 -2.17 -12.89 -5.51
N ILE A 76 -1.54 -12.63 -4.37
CA ILE A 76 -0.78 -11.39 -4.14
C ILE A 76 0.34 -11.27 -5.18
N TRP A 77 1.10 -12.35 -5.38
CA TRP A 77 2.18 -12.38 -6.37
C TRP A 77 1.69 -12.14 -7.80
N ASN A 78 0.60 -12.80 -8.20
CA ASN A 78 -0.01 -12.60 -9.51
C ASN A 78 -0.56 -11.17 -9.68
N GLY A 79 -1.13 -10.59 -8.62
CA GLY A 79 -1.56 -9.19 -8.60
C GLY A 79 -0.40 -8.24 -8.89
N ILE A 80 0.73 -8.41 -8.18
CA ILE A 80 1.95 -7.61 -8.38
C ILE A 80 2.49 -7.80 -9.81
N LYS A 81 2.63 -9.04 -10.26
CA LYS A 81 3.30 -9.39 -11.52
C LYS A 81 2.49 -9.04 -12.76
N TYR A 82 1.16 -9.20 -12.72
CA TYR A 82 0.32 -9.12 -13.91
C TYR A 82 -0.76 -8.03 -13.87
N VAL A 83 -1.11 -7.49 -12.71
CA VAL A 83 -2.18 -6.49 -12.58
C VAL A 83 -1.64 -5.10 -12.25
N ARG A 84 -0.99 -4.95 -11.10
CA ARG A 84 -0.43 -3.68 -10.63
C ARG A 84 0.72 -3.96 -9.65
N PRO A 85 1.98 -3.58 -9.96
CA PRO A 85 2.41 -2.77 -11.11
C PRO A 85 2.21 -3.44 -12.47
N GLY A 86 2.13 -4.77 -12.52
CA GLY A 86 1.95 -5.51 -13.76
C GLY A 86 3.24 -5.59 -14.58
N HIS A 87 3.11 -5.91 -15.86
CA HIS A 87 4.23 -5.94 -16.83
C HIS A 87 5.41 -6.85 -16.42
N GLY A 88 5.15 -7.92 -15.67
CA GLY A 88 6.19 -8.83 -15.22
C GLY A 88 7.05 -8.25 -14.10
N PHE A 89 6.59 -7.21 -13.40
CA PHE A 89 7.31 -6.63 -12.27
C PHE A 89 7.49 -7.66 -11.16
N GLU A 90 8.71 -7.73 -10.62
CA GLU A 90 9.07 -8.61 -9.51
C GLU A 90 9.78 -7.78 -8.42
N PRO A 91 9.28 -7.76 -7.18
CA PRO A 91 9.95 -7.12 -6.07
C PRO A 91 11.34 -7.75 -5.83
N ASN A 92 12.37 -6.92 -5.69
CA ASN A 92 13.74 -7.36 -5.43
C ASN A 92 14.06 -7.46 -3.93
N PHE A 93 13.03 -7.63 -3.10
CA PHE A 93 13.13 -7.78 -1.65
C PHE A 93 12.12 -8.79 -1.14
N GLN A 94 12.34 -9.23 0.10
CA GLN A 94 11.48 -10.24 0.72
C GLN A 94 10.09 -9.69 0.99
N LEU A 95 9.08 -10.40 0.52
CA LEU A 95 7.70 -10.25 0.96
C LEU A 95 7.38 -11.26 2.06
N PHE A 96 6.53 -10.88 3.00
CA PHE A 96 6.07 -11.74 4.08
C PHE A 96 4.61 -12.13 3.87
N ALA A 97 4.13 -13.11 4.63
CA ALA A 97 2.72 -13.46 4.64
C ALA A 97 1.87 -12.26 5.08
N LYS A 98 0.63 -12.20 4.59
CA LYS A 98 -0.34 -11.18 5.00
C LYS A 98 -0.62 -11.33 6.51
N ILE A 99 -0.56 -10.21 7.21
CA ILE A 99 -0.81 -10.10 8.65
C ILE A 99 -1.61 -8.84 8.95
N GLU A 100 -2.27 -8.82 10.10
CA GLU A 100 -2.90 -7.61 10.61
C GLU A 100 -1.86 -6.72 11.28
N ALA A 101 -1.82 -5.44 10.92
CA ALA A 101 -0.91 -4.46 11.52
C ALA A 101 -1.56 -3.60 12.59
N ASN A 102 -2.90 -3.58 12.64
CA ASN A 102 -3.73 -2.87 13.61
C ASN A 102 -4.86 -3.78 14.12
N GLY A 103 -5.58 -3.32 15.14
CA GLY A 103 -6.72 -4.04 15.73
C GLY A 103 -6.32 -5.04 16.81
N GLU A 104 -7.30 -5.83 17.25
CA GLU A 104 -7.15 -6.80 18.34
C GLU A 104 -6.17 -7.93 17.98
N THR A 105 -6.14 -8.34 16.72
CA THR A 105 -5.30 -9.43 16.21
C THR A 105 -4.00 -8.96 15.54
N GLU A 106 -3.56 -7.73 15.83
CA GLU A 106 -2.34 -7.17 15.25
C GLU A 106 -1.10 -8.03 15.58
N ALA A 107 -0.19 -8.16 14.61
CA ALA A 107 1.02 -8.95 14.80
C ALA A 107 1.94 -8.31 15.87
N PRO A 108 2.61 -9.11 16.74
CA PRO A 108 3.45 -8.60 17.83
C PRO A 108 4.55 -7.62 17.39
N LEU A 109 5.08 -7.79 16.17
CA LEU A 109 6.05 -6.88 15.59
C LEU A 109 5.49 -5.45 15.47
N TYR A 110 4.27 -5.29 14.97
CA TYR A 110 3.66 -3.97 14.79
C TYR A 110 3.25 -3.36 16.13
N THR A 111 2.84 -4.15 17.13
CA THR A 111 2.67 -3.67 18.50
C THR A 111 3.97 -3.05 19.03
N TYR A 112 5.10 -3.73 18.85
CA TYR A 112 6.42 -3.21 19.27
C TYR A 112 6.79 -1.93 18.52
N LEU A 113 6.71 -1.92 17.19
CA LEU A 113 7.09 -0.77 16.37
C LEU A 113 6.24 0.47 16.65
N LYS A 114 4.91 0.33 16.75
CA LYS A 114 3.98 1.42 17.06
C LYS A 114 4.16 1.96 18.48
N LYS A 115 4.61 1.14 19.42
CA LYS A 115 4.94 1.57 20.79
C LYS A 115 6.23 2.39 20.83
N MET A 116 7.22 2.03 20.03
CA MET A 116 8.54 2.68 20.02
C MET A 116 8.59 3.95 19.18
N CYS A 117 7.72 4.07 18.17
CA CYS A 117 7.67 5.23 17.28
C CYS A 117 6.25 5.85 17.27
N PRO A 118 6.09 7.10 17.74
CA PRO A 118 4.82 7.83 17.68
C PRO A 118 4.22 7.84 16.27
N SER A 119 2.90 7.98 16.16
CA SER A 119 2.22 8.05 14.86
C SER A 119 2.69 9.27 14.05
N THR A 120 2.71 9.14 12.72
CA THR A 120 3.02 10.27 11.82
C THR A 120 1.84 11.23 11.63
N ARG A 121 0.67 10.92 12.19
CA ARG A 121 -0.53 11.75 12.13
C ARG A 121 -1.28 11.74 13.46
N ASP A 122 -1.89 12.87 13.81
CA ASP A 122 -2.58 13.08 15.09
C ASP A 122 -3.91 12.33 15.22
N GLY A 123 -4.45 11.81 14.12
CA GLY A 123 -5.73 11.11 14.13
C GLY A 123 -5.92 10.18 12.93
N HIS A 124 -7.04 9.45 12.99
CA HIS A 124 -7.54 8.70 11.86
C HIS A 124 -8.24 9.64 10.87
N GLY A 125 -8.15 9.33 9.58
CA GLY A 125 -9.01 9.96 8.58
C GLY A 125 -10.43 9.41 8.64
N GLU A 126 -11.06 9.27 7.48
CA GLU A 126 -12.38 8.65 7.39
C GLU A 126 -12.36 7.19 7.88
N THR A 127 -13.07 6.92 8.98
CA THR A 127 -13.04 5.63 9.68
C THR A 127 -13.87 4.54 9.02
N LYS A 128 -14.78 4.89 8.09
CA LYS A 128 -15.65 3.92 7.40
C LYS A 128 -14.88 2.89 6.57
N ASN A 129 -13.67 3.26 6.13
CA ASN A 129 -12.77 2.41 5.36
C ASN A 129 -11.72 1.70 6.24
N LEU A 130 -11.82 1.82 7.57
CA LEU A 130 -10.95 1.14 8.52
C LEU A 130 -11.64 -0.11 9.02
N HIS A 131 -11.22 -1.25 8.49
CA HIS A 131 -11.85 -2.55 8.76
C HIS A 131 -11.17 -3.30 9.91
N TYR A 132 -10.93 -2.62 11.03
CA TYR A 132 -10.35 -3.22 12.24
C TYR A 132 -10.84 -2.51 13.51
N PHE A 133 -10.75 -3.20 14.65
CA PHE A 133 -11.09 -2.66 15.98
C PHE A 133 -10.21 -3.35 17.04
N PRO A 134 -9.88 -2.70 18.18
CA PRO A 134 -10.12 -1.28 18.50
C PRO A 134 -9.19 -0.32 17.75
N LEU A 135 -9.64 0.92 17.56
CA LEU A 135 -8.82 2.01 17.01
C LEU A 135 -7.94 2.60 18.13
N LYS A 136 -6.65 2.77 17.86
CA LYS A 136 -5.65 3.34 18.79
C LYS A 136 -4.96 4.56 18.17
N SER A 137 -4.52 5.50 18.99
CA SER A 137 -3.82 6.70 18.52
C SER A 137 -2.48 6.39 17.85
N THR A 138 -1.84 5.25 18.15
CA THR A 138 -0.54 4.87 17.57
C THR A 138 -0.64 4.05 16.28
N ASP A 139 -1.86 3.70 15.85
CA ASP A 139 -2.12 2.84 14.70
C ASP A 139 -1.44 3.31 13.42
N LEU A 140 -1.17 2.35 12.53
CA LEU A 140 -0.76 2.66 11.17
C LEU A 140 -1.91 3.37 10.46
N ARG A 141 -1.59 4.44 9.75
CA ARG A 141 -2.59 5.34 9.16
C ARG A 141 -3.04 4.91 7.78
N TRP A 142 -2.15 4.30 7.00
CA TRP A 142 -2.47 3.81 5.66
C TRP A 142 -1.44 2.79 5.16
N ASN A 143 -1.73 2.20 4.00
CA ASN A 143 -0.78 1.39 3.25
C ASN A 143 0.50 2.19 2.95
N PHE A 144 1.64 1.51 2.96
CA PHE A 144 2.98 2.08 2.73
C PHE A 144 3.54 2.96 3.85
N GLU A 145 3.07 2.84 5.09
CA GLU A 145 3.79 3.38 6.24
C GLU A 145 5.11 2.63 6.50
N LYS A 146 6.17 3.32 6.91
CA LYS A 146 7.55 2.79 6.81
C LYS A 146 8.28 2.96 8.14
N PHE A 147 9.06 1.97 8.54
CA PHE A 147 9.92 2.02 9.71
C PHE A 147 11.37 1.76 9.30
N LEU A 148 12.27 2.65 9.68
CA LEU A 148 13.71 2.44 9.53
C LEU A 148 14.29 1.90 10.83
N ILE A 149 14.96 0.75 10.73
CA ILE A 149 15.53 0.01 11.85
C ILE A 149 17.06 0.07 11.75
N ASP A 150 17.72 0.31 12.88
CA ASP A 150 19.18 0.39 12.96
C ASP A 150 19.86 -1.00 12.98
N ARG A 151 21.19 -1.01 12.84
CA ARG A 151 21.99 -2.25 12.83
C ARG A 151 21.92 -3.04 14.14
N SER A 152 21.47 -2.42 15.23
CA SER A 152 21.23 -3.09 16.52
C SER A 152 19.81 -3.64 16.66
N GLY A 153 19.00 -3.55 15.61
CA GLY A 153 17.61 -4.03 15.59
C GLY A 153 16.63 -3.09 16.28
N ARG A 154 17.01 -1.85 16.60
CA ARG A 154 16.12 -0.89 17.25
C ARG A 154 15.46 0.04 16.22
N PRO A 155 14.18 0.41 16.41
CA PRO A 155 13.55 1.43 15.60
C PRO A 155 14.32 2.76 15.68
N TRP A 156 14.48 3.40 14.53
CA TRP A 156 15.17 4.69 14.40
C TRP A 156 14.22 5.80 13.94
N ARG A 157 13.37 5.54 12.94
CA ARG A 157 12.38 6.52 12.47
C ARG A 157 11.16 5.83 11.87
N ARG A 158 10.00 6.48 11.96
CA ARG A 158 8.75 6.13 11.30
C ARG A 158 8.41 7.20 10.28
N PHE A 159 7.95 6.81 9.10
CA PHE A 159 7.68 7.73 7.98
C PHE A 159 6.24 7.56 7.50
N ASP A 160 5.60 8.69 7.20
CA ASP A 160 4.23 8.73 6.72
C ASP A 160 4.07 7.93 5.40
N PRO A 161 2.89 7.34 5.15
CA PRO A 161 2.55 6.76 3.85
C PRO A 161 2.94 7.61 2.65
N THR A 162 2.74 8.92 2.71
CA THR A 162 3.03 9.85 1.60
C THR A 162 4.50 10.22 1.49
N PHE A 163 5.32 9.91 2.51
CA PHE A 163 6.75 10.18 2.46
C PHE A 163 7.38 9.39 1.33
N ASN A 164 7.98 10.12 0.40
CA ASN A 164 8.57 9.60 -0.81
C ASN A 164 9.72 8.62 -0.44
N PRO A 165 9.61 7.35 -0.84
CA PRO A 165 10.64 6.36 -0.56
C PRO A 165 12.05 6.76 -1.03
N MET A 166 12.20 7.46 -2.16
CA MET A 166 13.53 7.93 -2.60
C MET A 166 14.16 8.94 -1.64
N ASP A 167 13.35 9.74 -0.95
CA ASP A 167 13.85 10.71 0.04
C ASP A 167 14.35 10.03 1.32
N MET A 168 14.09 8.73 1.50
CA MET A 168 14.65 7.95 2.62
C MET A 168 16.15 7.67 2.45
N ILE A 169 16.72 7.82 1.25
CA ILE A 169 18.13 7.49 0.98
C ILE A 169 19.08 8.29 1.88
N SER A 170 18.78 9.58 2.13
CA SER A 170 19.58 10.44 3.00
C SER A 170 19.59 9.92 4.44
N HIS A 171 18.41 9.56 4.98
CA HIS A 171 18.24 8.98 6.32
C HIS A 171 18.91 7.61 6.47
N VAL A 172 18.84 6.77 5.44
CA VAL A 172 19.53 5.48 5.41
C VAL A 172 21.04 5.70 5.42
N THR A 173 21.54 6.64 4.62
CA THR A 173 22.98 6.97 4.56
C THR A 173 23.49 7.51 5.88
N GLU A 174 22.73 8.39 6.53
CA GLU A 174 22.99 8.90 7.88
C GLU A 174 23.13 7.75 8.88
N LEU A 175 22.16 6.82 8.89
CA LEU A 175 22.16 5.69 9.80
C LEU A 175 23.30 4.70 9.55
N LEU A 176 23.77 4.58 8.31
CA LEU A 176 24.91 3.74 7.95
C LEU A 176 26.25 4.35 8.34
N ALA A 177 26.35 5.69 8.35
CA ALA A 177 27.54 6.43 8.74
C ALA A 177 27.69 6.55 10.27
N ALA A 178 26.57 6.54 11.01
CA ALA A 178 26.58 6.63 12.45
C ALA A 178 27.25 5.40 13.11
N PRO A 179 28.04 5.58 14.19
CA PRO A 179 28.53 4.45 14.97
C PRO A 179 27.36 3.70 15.63
N PRO A 180 27.51 2.39 15.94
CA PRO A 180 26.47 1.63 16.63
C PRO A 180 26.08 2.33 17.93
N ILE A 181 24.79 2.66 18.07
CA ILE A 181 24.29 3.33 19.26
C ILE A 181 24.48 2.39 20.45
N ALA A 182 25.12 2.85 21.53
CA ALA A 182 25.25 2.03 22.74
C ALA A 182 23.87 1.72 23.36
N PRO A 183 23.67 0.55 23.99
CA PRO A 183 22.47 0.28 24.77
C PRO A 183 22.30 1.35 25.86
N GLY A 184 21.11 1.94 25.98
CA GLY A 184 20.79 2.96 27.00
C GLY A 184 21.07 4.42 26.62
N ARG A 185 21.64 4.72 25.44
CA ARG A 185 21.70 6.10 24.92
C ARG A 185 20.71 6.30 23.79
N ARG A 186 19.60 6.99 24.06
CA ARG A 186 19.01 7.94 23.12
C ARG A 186 18.23 8.98 23.94
N PRO A 187 18.45 10.30 23.74
CA PRO A 187 17.38 11.26 23.95
C PRO A 187 16.24 10.84 23.03
N LEU A 188 14.99 11.02 23.47
CA LEU A 188 13.86 11.13 22.55
C LEU A 188 14.26 12.20 21.53
N GLN A 189 14.78 11.81 20.36
CA GLN A 189 14.89 12.73 19.24
C GLN A 189 13.46 13.01 18.89
N ASP A 190 13.05 14.21 19.29
CA ASP A 190 11.70 14.73 19.19
C ASP A 190 11.23 14.44 17.77
N CYS A 191 10.26 13.54 17.65
CA CYS A 191 9.62 13.20 16.39
C CYS A 191 8.63 14.32 16.03
N THR A 192 9.06 15.57 16.19
CA THR A 192 8.34 16.76 15.80
C THR A 192 8.76 17.11 14.38
N PHE A 193 7.77 17.14 13.49
CA PHE A 193 7.89 17.70 12.15
C PHE A 193 7.63 19.20 12.21
#